data_AF-A0A1F6YSM8-F1
#
_entry.id   AF-A0A1F6YSM8-F1
#
_cell.length_a   1.000
_cell.length_b   1.000
_cell.length_c   1.000
_cell.angle_alpha   90.00
_cell.angle_beta   90.00
_cell.angle_gamma   90.00
#
_symmetry.space_group_name_H-M   'P 1'
#
loop_
_entity.id
_entity.type
_entity.pdbx_description
1 polymer ?
#
loop_
_entity_poly.entity_id
_entity_poly.type
_entity_poly.pdbx_seq_one_letter_code
_entity_poly.pdbx_strand_id
1 'polypeptide(L)' 'MMVVRMRHTKSHTKNRRSHHALESTSFTKCENCKALKRRHTVCISCGFYRGKKVIDLIKKTEKKQKKQKAKKVEAGK' A
#
# COMPACT_ATOMS: atom_id res chain seq x y z
N MET A 1 -15.13 -5.74 39.19
CA MET A 1 -14.83 -5.11 37.88
C MET A 1 -14.05 -3.83 38.14
N MET A 2 -12.86 -3.66 37.57
CA MET A 2 -12.03 -2.49 37.84
C MET A 2 -12.37 -1.37 36.84
N VAL A 3 -12.77 -0.21 37.36
CA VAL A 3 -13.21 0.96 36.58
C VAL A 3 -12.25 2.12 36.81
N VAL A 4 -12.02 2.93 35.78
CA VAL A 4 -11.26 4.17 35.89
C VAL A 4 -12.02 5.14 36.80
N ARG A 5 -11.41 5.47 37.94
CA ARG A 5 -12.02 6.31 38.98
C ARG A 5 -12.13 7.79 38.61
N MET A 6 -11.22 8.31 37.77
CA MET A 6 -11.19 9.74 37.39
C MET A 6 -10.70 9.94 35.95
N ARG A 7 -11.10 11.06 35.34
CA ARG A 7 -10.68 11.44 33.98
C ARG A 7 -9.19 11.78 33.96
N HIS A 8 -8.45 11.21 33.02
CA HIS A 8 -7.05 11.59 32.79
C HIS A 8 -6.93 13.04 32.32
N THR A 9 -5.93 13.75 32.84
CA THR A 9 -5.61 15.11 32.41
C THR A 9 -5.09 15.13 30.96
N LYS A 10 -5.20 16.29 30.31
CA LYS A 10 -4.64 16.50 28.97
C LYS A 10 -3.13 16.23 28.93
N SER A 11 -2.40 16.58 30.00
CA SER A 11 -0.96 16.34 30.13
C SER A 11 -0.63 14.85 30.14
N HIS A 12 -1.28 14.04 30.98
CA HIS A 12 -1.06 12.59 31.00
C HIS A 12 -1.35 11.92 29.66
N THR A 13 -2.41 12.36 28.98
CA THR A 13 -2.75 11.83 27.66
C THR A 13 -1.71 12.21 26.61
N LYS A 14 -1.21 13.44 26.62
CA LYS A 14 -0.17 13.92 25.71
C LYS A 14 1.17 13.23 25.95
N ASN A 15 1.59 13.09 27.21
CA ASN A 15 2.83 12.38 27.57
C ASN A 15 2.79 10.92 27.16
N ARG A 16 1.64 10.23 27.30
CA ARG A 16 1.52 8.86 26.79
C ARG A 16 1.66 8.80 25.27
N ARG A 17 1.08 9.78 24.57
CA ARG A 17 1.07 9.84 23.09
C ARG A 17 2.36 10.40 22.48
N SER A 18 3.31 10.92 23.26
CA SER A 18 4.57 11.48 22.74
C SER A 18 5.41 10.45 21.99
N HIS A 19 5.30 9.18 22.39
CA HIS A 19 6.03 8.06 21.77
C HIS A 19 5.28 7.42 20.59
N HIS A 20 4.09 7.89 20.22
CA HIS A 20 3.29 7.31 19.13
C HIS A 20 3.56 7.96 17.76
N ALA A 21 4.76 8.50 17.55
CA ALA A 21 5.14 9.05 16.25
C ALA A 21 5.25 7.93 15.20
N LEU A 22 4.76 8.20 13.99
CA LEU A 22 4.88 7.29 12.86
C LEU A 22 6.20 7.54 12.13
N GLU A 23 6.91 6.47 11.81
CA GLU A 23 8.12 6.54 10.99
C GLU A 23 7.83 6.31 9.51
N SER A 24 8.59 6.99 8.65
CA SER A 24 8.45 6.80 7.20
C SER A 24 9.10 5.49 6.76
N THR A 25 8.49 4.82 5.78
CA THR A 25 9.05 3.58 5.23
C THR A 25 10.18 3.89 4.24
N SER A 26 11.25 3.09 4.26
CA SER A 26 12.36 3.26 3.31
C SER A 26 12.01 2.75 1.90
N PHE A 27 12.33 3.55 0.89
CA PHE A 27 12.18 3.20 -0.52
C PHE A 27 13.55 3.13 -1.22
N THR A 28 13.67 2.26 -2.21
CA THR A 28 14.86 2.13 -3.07
C THR A 28 14.49 2.29 -4.53
N LYS A 29 15.42 2.79 -5.33
CA LYS A 29 15.23 2.90 -6.79
C LYS A 29 15.22 1.50 -7.41
N CYS A 30 14.30 1.26 -8.33
CA CYS A 30 14.26 0.04 -9.12
C CYS A 30 15.26 0.11 -10.27
N GLU A 31 16.08 -0.93 -10.46
CA GLU A 31 17.09 -0.98 -11.53
C GLU A 31 16.48 -0.89 -12.93
N ASN A 32 15.35 -1.56 -13.16
CA ASN A 32 14.74 -1.63 -14.49
C ASN A 32 13.98 -0.34 -14.90
N CYS A 33 13.14 0.21 -14.02
CA CYS A 33 12.25 1.33 -14.36
C CYS A 33 12.54 2.62 -13.61
N LYS A 34 13.60 2.67 -12.79
CA LYS A 34 14.04 3.81 -11.96
C LYS A 34 13.01 4.36 -10.95
N ALA A 35 11.80 3.79 -10.91
CA ALA A 35 10.77 4.13 -9.94
C ALA A 35 11.16 3.71 -8.51
N LEU A 36 10.63 4.42 -7.52
CA LEU A 36 10.77 4.06 -6.10
C LEU A 36 9.95 2.81 -5.80
N LYS A 37 10.59 1.81 -5.20
CA LYS A 37 9.96 0.57 -4.74
C LYS A 37 10.31 0.28 -3.28
N ARG A 38 9.49 -0.54 -2.62
CA ARG A 38 9.83 -1.06 -1.28
C ARG A 38 10.98 -2.06 -1.38
N ARG A 39 11.87 -2.05 -0.40
CA ARG A 39 12.96 -3.05 -0.27
C ARG A 39 12.38 -4.46 -0.19
N HIS A 40 13.06 -5.42 -0.79
CA HIS A 40 12.67 -6.85 -0.85
C HIS A 40 11.30 -7.17 -1.48
N THR A 41 10.66 -6.22 -2.15
CA THR A 41 9.38 -6.45 -2.84
C THR A 41 9.51 -6.35 -4.36
N VAL A 42 8.57 -6.97 -5.06
CA VAL A 42 8.41 -6.81 -6.52
C VAL A 42 8.05 -5.36 -6.82
N CYS A 43 8.65 -4.77 -7.85
CA CYS A 43 8.29 -3.43 -8.27
C CYS A 43 6.86 -3.41 -8.83
N ILE A 44 6.00 -2.54 -8.28
CA ILE A 44 4.59 -2.41 -8.71
C ILE A 44 4.50 -1.88 -10.15
N SER A 45 5.42 -1.01 -10.55
CA SER A 45 5.41 -0.37 -11.86
C SER A 45 5.82 -1.32 -12.99
N CYS A 46 6.85 -2.14 -12.79
CA CYS A 46 7.38 -3.00 -13.86
C CYS A 46 7.17 -4.50 -13.64
N GLY A 47 6.80 -4.96 -12.44
CA GLY A 47 6.59 -6.37 -12.14
C GLY A 47 7.88 -7.20 -12.03
N PHE A 48 9.04 -6.54 -11.97
CA PHE A 48 10.35 -7.19 -11.86
C PHE A 48 10.83 -7.29 -10.40
N TYR A 49 11.50 -8.40 -10.11
CA TYR A 49 12.23 -8.65 -8.86
C TYR A 49 13.53 -9.40 -9.17
N ARG A 50 14.66 -8.87 -8.70
CA ARG A 50 16.02 -9.43 -8.92
C ARG A 50 16.29 -9.79 -10.39
N GLY A 51 16.03 -8.86 -11.30
CA GLY A 51 16.23 -9.05 -12.75
C GLY A 51 15.23 -9.97 -13.45
N LYS A 52 14.36 -10.67 -12.72
CA LYS A 52 13.34 -11.56 -13.31
C LYS A 52 11.98 -10.88 -13.36
N LYS A 53 11.24 -11.11 -14.44
CA LYS A 53 9.85 -10.67 -14.58
C LYS A 53 8.95 -11.64 -13.84
N VAL A 54 8.48 -11.25 -12.66
CA VAL A 54 7.64 -12.10 -11.80
C VAL A 54 6.17 -11.89 -12.08
N ILE A 55 5.79 -10.67 -12.49
CA ILE A 55 4.40 -10.32 -12.79
C ILE A 55 4.30 -9.79 -14.22
N ASP A 56 3.58 -10.52 -15.07
CA ASP A 56 3.13 -10.03 -16.37
C ASP A 56 1.96 -9.04 -16.17
N LEU A 57 2.29 -7.78 -15.93
CA LEU A 57 1.29 -6.72 -15.73
C LEU A 57 0.41 -6.50 -16.98
N ILE A 58 0.99 -6.66 -18.17
CA ILE A 58 0.31 -6.48 -19.48
C ILE A 58 -0.90 -7.41 -19.61
N LYS A 59 -0.72 -8.71 -19.35
CA LYS A 59 -1.79 -9.73 -19.43
C LYS A 59 -2.90 -9.48 -18.39
N LYS A 60 -2.55 -8.92 -17.23
CA LYS A 60 -3.52 -8.57 -16.18
C LYS A 60 -4.35 -7.34 -16.54
N THR A 61 -3.74 -6.30 -17.09
CA THR A 61 -4.47 -5.07 -17.49
C THR A 61 -5.48 -5.35 -18.61
N GLU A 62 -5.12 -6.14 -19.62
CA GLU A 62 -6.04 -6.50 -20.71
C GLU A 62 -7.25 -7.27 -20.22
N LYS A 63 -7.06 -8.29 -19.36
CA LYS A 63 -8.17 -9.05 -18.76
C LYS A 63 -9.09 -8.15 -17.94
N LYS A 64 -8.52 -7.18 -17.19
CA LYS A 64 -9.31 -6.23 -16.38
C LYS A 64 -10.11 -5.27 -17.25
N GLN A 65 -9.54 -4.77 -18.34
CA GLN A 65 -10.23 -3.91 -19.31
C GLN A 65 -11.37 -4.65 -20.01
N LYS A 66 -11.16 -5.90 -20.44
CA LYS A 66 -12.23 -6.74 -21.03
C LYS A 66 -13.38 -6.96 -20.05
N LYS A 67 -13.08 -7.28 -18.78
CA LYS A 67 -14.08 -7.45 -17.73
C LYS A 67 -14.84 -6.15 -17.41
N GLN A 68 -14.17 -5.01 -17.43
CA GLN A 68 -14.82 -3.71 -17.22
C GLN A 68 -15.72 -3.30 -18.39
N LYS A 69 -15.29 -3.58 -19.62
CA LYS A 69 -16.13 -3.36 -20.81
C LYS A 69 -17.39 -4.23 -20.78
N ALA A 70 -17.26 -5.52 -20.44
CA ALA A 70 -18.41 -6.41 -20.27
C ALA A 70 -19.41 -5.90 -19.22
N LYS A 71 -18.92 -5.47 -18.04
CA LYS A 71 -19.77 -4.91 -16.98
C LYS A 71 -20.44 -3.60 -17.35
N LYS A 72 -19.78 -2.72 -18.13
CA LYS A 72 -20.37 -1.46 -18.59
C LYS A 72 -21.47 -1.69 -19.63
N VAL A 73 -21.34 -2.72 -20.46
CA VAL A 73 -22.37 -3.10 -21.44
C VAL A 73 -23.59 -3.71 -20.75
N GLU A 74 -23.40 -4.47 -19.67
CA GLU A 74 -24.52 -4.99 -18.85
C GLU A 74 -25.22 -3.91 -18.02
N ALA A 75 -24.50 -2.90 -17.52
CA ALA A 75 -25.09 -1.83 -16.70
C ALA A 75 -25.78 -0.71 -17.51
N GLY A 76 -25.54 -0.65 -18.82
CA GLY A 76 -26.16 0.31 -19.74
C GLY A 76 -27.32 -0.28 -20.56
N LYS A 77 -27.70 -1.53 -20.28
CA LYS A 77 -28.85 -2.23 -20.85
C LYS A 77 -29.88 -2.42 -19.75
#